data_AF-A0AA37KF34-F1
#
_entry.id   AF-A0AA37KF34-F1
#
_cell.length_a   1.000
_cell.length_b   1.000
_cell.length_c   1.000
_cell.angle_alpha   90.00
_cell.angle_beta   90.00
_cell.angle_gamma   90.00
#
_symmetry.space_group_name_H-M   'P 1'
#
loop_
_entity.id
_entity.type
_entity.pdbx_description
1 polymer ?
#
loop_
_entity_poly.entity_id
_entity_poly.type
_entity_poly.pdbx_seq_one_letter_code
_entity_poly.pdbx_strand_id
1 'polypeptide(L)' 'MSQLEIPYAMYLLGKAHENGLWGVSKDKDEAIRLYRESANLGCTAAMLFQP' A
#
# COMPACT_ATOMS: atom_id res chain seq x y z
N MET A 1 -12.83 7.72 14.62
CA MET A 1 -12.77 7.20 13.25
C MET A 1 -11.39 7.59 12.71
N SER A 2 -10.36 6.91 13.21
CA SER A 2 -9.69 5.73 12.60
C SER A 2 -8.55 6.15 11.67
N GLN A 3 -7.50 6.76 12.26
CA GLN A 3 -6.20 6.99 11.60
C GLN A 3 -5.54 5.67 11.11
N LEU A 4 -6.06 4.50 11.51
CA LEU A 4 -5.64 3.18 11.03
C LEU A 4 -6.29 2.74 9.71
N GLU A 5 -7.42 3.33 9.29
CA GLU A 5 -8.10 2.92 8.06
C GLU A 5 -7.40 3.46 6.80
N ILE A 6 -6.87 4.68 6.85
CA ILE A 6 -6.19 5.31 5.70
C ILE A 6 -4.87 4.58 5.35
N PRO A 7 -3.97 4.27 6.30
CA PRO A 7 -2.70 3.62 5.99
C PRO A 7 -2.89 2.18 5.49
N TYR A 8 -3.85 1.45 6.06
CA TYR A 8 -4.13 0.07 5.62
C TYR A 8 -4.76 0.04 4.22
N ALA A 9 -5.63 1.01 3.89
CA ALA A 9 -6.16 1.16 2.54
C ALA A 9 -5.05 1.45 1.51
N MET A 10 -4.06 2.27 1.87
CA MET A 10 -2.90 2.55 1.00
C MET A 10 -2.03 1.31 0.77
N TYR A 11 -1.84 0.49 1.81
CA TYR A 11 -1.18 -0.82 1.67
C TYR A 11 -1.94 -1.74 0.71
N LEU A 12 -3.27 -1.84 0.84
CA LEU A 12 -4.09 -2.65 -0.07
C LEU A 12 -4.08 -2.12 -1.51
N LEU A 13 -4.03 -0.81 -1.69
CA LEU A 13 -3.88 -0.20 -3.00
C LEU A 13 -2.50 -0.51 -3.60
N GLY A 14 -1.43 -0.47 -2.80
CA GLY A 14 -0.10 -0.90 -3.24
C GLY A 14 -0.10 -2.36 -3.71
N LYS A 15 -0.77 -3.25 -2.97
CA LYS A 15 -1.00 -4.65 -3.37
C LYS A 15 -1.76 -4.76 -4.68
N ALA A 16 -2.76 -3.91 -4.90
CA ALA A 16 -3.53 -3.87 -6.13
C ALA A 16 -2.65 -3.54 -7.33
N HIS A 17 -1.81 -2.51 -7.20
CA HIS A 17 -0.87 -2.08 -8.23
C HIS A 17 0.24 -3.13 -8.46
N GLU A 18 0.74 -3.79 -7.43
CA GLU A 18 1.74 -4.86 -7.61
C GLU A 18 1.18 -6.06 -8.40
N ASN A 19 -0.05 -6.44 -8.11
CA ASN A 19 -0.67 -7.67 -8.63
C ASN A 19 -1.59 -7.43 -9.84
N GLY A 20 -1.90 -6.18 -10.16
CA GLY A 20 -2.84 -5.80 -11.22
C GLY A 20 -4.27 -6.24 -10.92
N LEU A 21 -4.74 -5.99 -9.69
CA LEU A 21 -6.04 -6.46 -9.20
C LEU A 21 -7.13 -5.41 -9.39
N TRP A 22 -8.39 -5.84 -9.41
CA TRP A 22 -9.57 -4.96 -9.47
C TRP A 22 -9.60 -3.98 -10.66
N GLY A 23 -8.97 -4.35 -11.78
CA GLY A 23 -8.88 -3.51 -12.98
C GLY A 23 -7.77 -2.45 -12.90
N VAL A 24 -6.94 -2.49 -11.87
CA VAL A 24 -5.74 -1.66 -11.75
C VAL A 24 -4.61 -2.30 -12.57
N SER A 25 -3.88 -1.49 -13.35
CA SER A 25 -2.71 -1.95 -14.08
C SER A 25 -1.56 -2.31 -13.14
N LYS A 26 -0.76 -3.31 -13.52
CA LYS A 26 0.46 -3.63 -12.79
C LYS A 26 1.45 -2.47 -12.82
N ASP A 27 1.71 -1.88 -11.67
CA ASP A 27 2.67 -0.80 -11.48
C ASP A 27 3.41 -1.00 -10.16
N LYS A 28 4.64 -1.51 -10.26
CA LYS A 28 5.45 -1.79 -9.07
C LYS A 28 5.99 -0.52 -8.42
N ASP A 29 6.25 0.52 -9.22
CA ASP A 29 6.81 1.77 -8.70
C ASP A 29 5.75 2.48 -7.86
N GLU A 30 4.51 2.50 -8.35
CA GLU A 30 3.37 3.03 -7.61
C GLU A 30 3.07 2.22 -6.34
N ALA A 31 3.16 0.88 -6.43
CA ALA A 31 3.00 0.01 -5.26
C ALA A 31 4.02 0.34 -4.16
N ILE A 32 5.30 0.48 -4.51
CA ILE A 32 6.37 0.82 -3.57
C ILE A 32 6.14 2.20 -2.95
N ARG A 33 5.67 3.19 -3.73
CA ARG A 33 5.35 4.52 -3.22
C ARG A 33 4.24 4.46 -2.16
N LEU A 34 3.17 3.74 -2.45
CA LEU A 34 2.02 3.57 -1.55
C LEU A 34 2.39 2.82 -0.26
N TYR A 35 3.23 1.78 -0.37
CA TYR A 35 3.74 1.08 0.82
C TYR A 35 4.60 1.99 1.69
N ARG A 36 5.47 2.79 1.09
CA ARG A 36 6.34 3.71 1.83
C ARG A 36 5.54 4.80 2.56
N GLU A 37 4.51 5.33 1.91
CA GLU A 37 3.62 6.33 2.50
C GLU A 37 2.74 5.72 3.61
N SER A 38 2.22 4.51 3.39
CA SER A 38 1.49 3.73 4.40
C SER A 38 2.36 3.44 5.65
N ALA A 39 3.63 3.05 5.45
CA ALA A 39 4.58 2.82 6.54
C ALA A 39 4.89 4.12 7.31
N ASN A 40 5.05 5.25 6.60
CA ASN A 40 5.27 6.57 7.22
C ASN A 40 4.09 7.02 8.08
N LEU A 41 2.87 6.61 7.74
CA LEU A 41 1.66 6.89 8.52
C LEU A 41 1.46 5.91 9.70
N GLY A 42 2.42 5.00 9.94
CA GLY A 42 2.38 4.05 11.05
C GLY A 42 1.66 2.74 10.73
N CYS A 43 1.47 2.39 9.46
CA CYS A 43 0.94 1.08 9.10
C CYS A 43 2.00 0.00 9.30
N THR A 44 1.84 -0.81 10.34
CA THR A 44 2.71 -1.96 10.60
C THR A 44 2.69 -3.00 9.46
N ALA A 45 1.56 -3.14 8.74
CA ALA A 45 1.48 -4.03 7.59
C ALA A 45 2.41 -3.59 6.44
N ALA A 46 2.51 -2.28 6.19
CA ALA A 46 3.43 -1.74 5.19
C ALA A 46 4.88 -1.62 5.70
N MET A 47 5.10 -1.46 7.00
CA MET A 47 6.44 -1.48 7.60
C MET A 47 7.14 -2.83 7.45
N LEU A 48 6.36 -3.92 7.40
CA LEU A 48 6.87 -5.28 7.15
C LEU A 48 7.06 -5.60 5.67
N PHE A 49 6.63 -4.72 4.76
CA PHE A 49 6.81 -4.93 3.33
C PHE A 49 8.29 -4.81 2.96
N GLN A 50 8.85 -5.87 2.39
CA GLN A 50 10.17 -5.87 1.76
C GLN A 50 9.97 -6.03 0.24
N PRO A 51 10.52 -5.12 -0.57
CA PRO A 51 10.39 -5.14 -2.04
C PRO A 51 11.14 -6.30 -2.71
#